data_AF-A0A8X6X5Q2-F1
#
_entry.id   AF-A0A8X6X5Q2-F1
#
_cell.length_a   1.000
_cell.length_b   1.000
_cell.length_c   1.000
_cell.angle_alpha   90.00
_cell.angle_beta   90.00
_cell.angle_gamma   90.00
#
_symmetry.space_group_name_H-M   'P 1'
#
loop_
_entity.id
_entity.type
_entity.pdbx_description
1 polymer ?
#
loop_
_entity_poly.entity_id
_entity_poly.type
_entity_poly.pdbx_seq_one_letter_code
_entity_poly.pdbx_strand_id
1 'polypeptide(L)'
;MVNNEEILKRMQQNNARGEELVKFIQQELPLIQKAAAKAKSEKLAIEIKEKNQQLKKHLEFWKNRVIELEVMTGLKQYPLPSDTNKVNITAKEPIQNAPVKVSSELPSNAPSNSGVKQDQPKKDANLEKKEAAVAKKEKGPKSSKPEKQPASEEKDVNVSRLDLRIGRILNAKKHPDAESLYVEEIDVGEDKPRTVVSGLVKFVPLEEMQNRLVVVLCNLKPAKMRGVTSEAMVMCASTPDKVEILTPPSNVVPGDRVVCDEYPGEPDTLLPPKKKIFEQVAPDLKTDGNCNATYKSALLKVADKGVVKSTTLTNVQIK
;
A
#
# COMPACT_ATOMS: atom_id res chain seq x y z
N MET A 1 -18.31 -71.27 -11.37
CA MET A 1 -17.69 -70.21 -12.20
C MET A 1 -18.65 -69.03 -12.36
N VAL A 2 -19.87 -69.23 -12.87
CA VAL A 2 -20.91 -68.20 -13.15
C VAL A 2 -20.95 -66.99 -12.19
N ASN A 3 -21.07 -67.21 -10.86
CA ASN A 3 -21.17 -66.10 -9.89
C ASN A 3 -20.05 -65.05 -9.99
N ASN A 4 -18.83 -65.43 -10.36
CA ASN A 4 -17.70 -64.50 -10.38
C ASN A 4 -17.81 -63.51 -11.56
N GLU A 5 -18.36 -63.93 -12.69
CA GLU A 5 -18.60 -63.05 -13.84
C GLU A 5 -19.74 -62.06 -13.55
N GLU A 6 -20.78 -62.50 -12.85
CA GLU A 6 -21.90 -61.63 -12.45
C GLU A 6 -21.46 -60.57 -11.42
N ILE A 7 -20.63 -60.96 -10.45
CA ILE A 7 -19.99 -60.03 -9.50
C ILE A 7 -19.10 -59.02 -10.25
N LEU A 8 -18.27 -59.47 -11.19
CA LEU A 8 -17.39 -58.61 -11.99
C LEU A 8 -18.21 -57.63 -12.85
N LYS A 9 -19.26 -58.10 -13.51
CA LYS A 9 -20.18 -57.27 -14.31
C LYS A 9 -20.89 -56.21 -13.46
N ARG A 10 -21.28 -56.55 -12.22
CA ARG A 10 -21.86 -55.61 -11.25
C ARG A 10 -20.83 -54.58 -10.75
N MET A 11 -19.57 -54.97 -10.54
CA MET A 11 -18.49 -54.04 -10.25
C MET A 11 -18.23 -53.07 -11.42
N GLN A 12 -18.14 -53.58 -12.66
CA GLN A 12 -17.98 -52.76 -13.87
C GLN A 12 -19.12 -51.77 -14.05
N GLN A 13 -20.38 -52.20 -13.85
CA GLN A 13 -21.54 -51.30 -13.94
C GLN A 13 -21.56 -50.24 -12.83
N ASN A 14 -21.12 -50.56 -11.62
CA ASN A 14 -20.97 -49.58 -10.55
C ASN A 14 -19.83 -48.59 -10.84
N ASN A 15 -18.71 -49.04 -11.41
CA ASN A 15 -17.60 -48.16 -11.80
C ASN A 15 -18.01 -47.20 -12.91
N ALA A 16 -18.71 -47.69 -13.95
CA ALA A 16 -19.25 -46.87 -15.03
C ALA A 16 -20.19 -45.76 -14.51
N ARG A 17 -21.11 -46.10 -13.59
CA ARG A 17 -21.97 -45.11 -12.91
C ARG A 17 -21.18 -44.11 -12.07
N GLY A 18 -20.09 -44.55 -11.44
CA GLY A 18 -19.16 -43.67 -10.73
C GLY A 18 -18.49 -42.67 -11.67
N GLU A 19 -18.02 -43.13 -12.83
CA GLU A 19 -17.44 -42.26 -13.86
C GLU A 19 -18.46 -41.29 -14.48
N GLU A 20 -19.70 -41.72 -14.71
CA GLU A 20 -20.80 -40.85 -15.16
C GLU A 20 -21.07 -39.74 -14.13
N LEU A 21 -21.14 -40.08 -12.85
CA LEU A 21 -21.35 -39.11 -11.78
C LEU A 21 -20.16 -38.13 -11.63
N VAL A 22 -18.93 -38.61 -11.78
CA VAL A 22 -17.72 -37.77 -11.79
C VAL A 22 -17.72 -36.83 -13.00
N LYS A 23 -18.07 -37.30 -14.20
CA LYS A 23 -18.19 -36.48 -15.42
C LYS A 23 -19.26 -35.39 -15.26
N PHE A 24 -20.40 -35.73 -14.65
CA PHE A 24 -21.46 -34.76 -14.33
C PHE A 24 -20.98 -33.67 -13.33
N ILE A 25 -20.35 -34.06 -12.23
CA ILE A 25 -19.80 -33.11 -11.23
C ILE A 25 -18.72 -32.21 -11.85
N GLN A 26 -17.87 -32.75 -12.74
CA GLN A 26 -16.87 -31.98 -13.49
C GLN A 26 -17.48 -30.97 -14.47
N GLN A 27 -18.71 -31.20 -14.97
CA GLN A 27 -19.43 -30.26 -15.84
C GLN A 27 -20.14 -29.16 -15.03
N GLU A 28 -20.70 -29.49 -13.85
CA GLU A 28 -21.40 -28.51 -13.00
C GLU A 28 -20.45 -27.58 -12.23
N LEU A 29 -19.30 -28.08 -11.74
CA LEU A 29 -18.31 -27.27 -11.01
C LEU A 29 -17.94 -25.93 -11.68
N PRO A 30 -17.55 -25.86 -12.98
CA PRO A 30 -17.23 -24.59 -13.62
C PRO A 30 -18.44 -23.67 -13.81
N LEU A 31 -19.67 -24.21 -13.92
CA LEU A 31 -20.90 -23.40 -13.98
C LEU A 31 -21.15 -22.71 -12.64
N ILE A 32 -21.03 -23.45 -11.54
CA ILE A 32 -21.17 -22.94 -10.17
C ILE A 32 -20.09 -21.88 -9.88
N GLN A 33 -18.83 -22.14 -10.24
CA GLN A 33 -17.74 -21.17 -10.08
C GLN A 33 -17.99 -19.89 -10.90
N LYS A 34 -18.44 -20.01 -12.14
CA LYS A 34 -18.78 -18.86 -13.01
C LYS A 34 -19.96 -18.05 -12.46
N ALA A 35 -20.98 -18.71 -11.92
CA ALA A 35 -22.12 -18.07 -11.26
C ALA A 35 -21.68 -17.31 -9.99
N ALA A 36 -20.84 -17.93 -9.15
CA ALA A 36 -20.30 -17.28 -7.94
C ALA A 36 -19.40 -16.08 -8.27
N ALA A 37 -18.56 -16.19 -9.31
CA ALA A 37 -17.74 -15.08 -9.80
C ALA A 37 -18.59 -13.91 -10.31
N LYS A 38 -19.64 -14.20 -11.08
CA LYS A 38 -20.62 -13.20 -11.56
C LYS A 38 -21.33 -12.51 -10.39
N ALA A 39 -21.86 -13.27 -9.42
CA ALA A 39 -22.53 -12.69 -8.26
C ALA A 39 -21.60 -11.81 -7.41
N LYS A 40 -20.29 -12.12 -7.36
CA LYS A 40 -19.28 -11.27 -6.71
C LYS A 40 -19.03 -9.97 -7.48
N SER A 41 -18.93 -10.02 -8.81
CA SER A 41 -18.73 -8.82 -9.63
C SER A 41 -19.95 -7.90 -9.64
N GLU A 42 -21.17 -8.45 -9.64
CA GLU A 42 -22.41 -7.67 -9.56
C GLU A 42 -22.54 -6.90 -8.24
N LYS A 43 -22.23 -7.53 -7.09
CA LYS A 43 -22.19 -6.84 -5.78
C LYS A 43 -21.18 -5.69 -5.77
N LEU A 44 -19.97 -5.92 -6.28
CA LEU A 44 -18.91 -4.91 -6.33
C LEU A 44 -19.25 -3.76 -7.29
N ALA A 45 -19.95 -4.04 -8.40
CA ALA A 45 -20.46 -3.02 -9.31
C ALA A 45 -21.56 -2.14 -8.68
N ILE A 46 -22.43 -2.72 -7.85
CA ILE A 46 -23.44 -1.97 -7.07
C ILE A 46 -22.73 -1.06 -6.05
N GLU A 47 -21.77 -1.59 -5.29
CA GLU A 47 -21.01 -0.83 -4.28
C GLU A 47 -20.24 0.36 -4.91
N ILE A 48 -19.60 0.16 -6.06
CA ILE A 48 -18.95 1.25 -6.82
C ILE A 48 -19.97 2.29 -7.28
N LYS A 49 -21.16 1.86 -7.76
CA LYS A 49 -22.22 2.77 -8.21
C LYS A 49 -22.75 3.63 -7.06
N GLU A 50 -22.95 3.06 -5.87
CA GLU A 50 -23.37 3.78 -4.66
C GLU A 50 -22.31 4.78 -4.20
N LYS A 51 -21.04 4.36 -4.10
CA LYS A 51 -19.93 5.26 -3.74
C LYS A 51 -19.79 6.43 -4.73
N ASN A 52 -19.90 6.15 -6.04
CA ASN A 52 -19.91 7.20 -7.06
C ASN A 52 -21.13 8.14 -6.97
N GLN A 53 -22.28 7.66 -6.50
CA GLN A 53 -23.45 8.50 -6.25
C GLN A 53 -23.27 9.37 -5.00
N GLN A 54 -22.65 8.85 -3.93
CA GLN A 54 -22.30 9.61 -2.73
C GLN A 54 -21.27 10.70 -3.04
N LEU A 55 -20.21 10.37 -3.79
CA LEU A 55 -19.20 11.34 -4.26
C LEU A 55 -19.82 12.45 -5.10
N LYS A 56 -20.76 12.13 -6.02
CA LYS A 56 -21.50 13.15 -6.79
C LYS A 56 -22.33 14.07 -5.90
N LYS A 57 -23.06 13.55 -4.91
CA LYS A 57 -23.80 14.36 -3.92
C LYS A 57 -22.87 15.27 -3.11
N HIS A 58 -21.69 14.79 -2.72
CA HIS A 58 -20.70 15.60 -2.00
C HIS A 58 -20.14 16.71 -2.89
N LEU A 59 -19.82 16.42 -4.15
CA LEU A 59 -19.35 17.41 -5.12
C LEU A 59 -20.42 18.48 -5.38
N GLU A 60 -21.68 18.08 -5.55
CA GLU A 60 -22.83 18.99 -5.72
C GLU A 60 -23.07 19.86 -4.47
N PHE A 61 -22.99 19.29 -3.27
CA PHE A 61 -23.05 20.02 -2.00
C PHE A 61 -21.93 21.07 -1.89
N TRP A 62 -20.67 20.69 -2.17
CA TRP A 62 -19.55 21.62 -2.11
C TRP A 62 -19.57 22.66 -3.23
N LYS A 63 -20.01 22.32 -4.45
CA LYS A 63 -20.29 23.29 -5.55
C LYS A 63 -21.28 24.34 -5.06
N ASN A 64 -22.41 23.92 -4.49
CA ASN A 64 -23.44 24.82 -3.99
C ASN A 64 -22.97 25.66 -2.79
N ARG A 65 -22.14 25.10 -1.90
CA ARG A 65 -21.59 25.85 -0.75
C ARG A 65 -20.52 26.87 -1.17
N VAL A 66 -19.73 26.59 -2.20
CA VAL A 66 -18.81 27.59 -2.81
C VAL A 66 -19.62 28.69 -3.50
N ILE A 67 -20.65 28.33 -4.28
CA ILE A 67 -21.58 29.29 -4.91
C ILE A 67 -22.18 30.25 -3.88
N GLU A 68 -22.70 29.72 -2.77
CA GLU A 68 -23.26 30.52 -1.68
C GLU A 68 -22.25 31.53 -1.11
N LEU A 69 -21.02 31.09 -0.84
CA LEU A 69 -19.96 31.94 -0.30
C LEU A 69 -19.50 33.01 -1.31
N GLU A 70 -19.33 32.67 -2.58
CA GLU A 70 -18.98 33.62 -3.64
C GLU A 70 -20.03 34.74 -3.75
N VAL A 71 -21.32 34.37 -3.79
CA VAL A 71 -22.44 35.33 -3.81
C VAL A 71 -22.46 36.20 -2.55
N MET A 72 -22.23 35.61 -1.36
CA MET A 72 -22.09 36.38 -0.11
C MET A 72 -20.91 37.37 -0.11
N THR A 73 -19.82 37.06 -0.82
CA THR A 73 -18.69 38.00 -1.03
C THR A 73 -18.91 39.03 -2.15
N GLY A 74 -20.07 39.00 -2.82
CA GLY A 74 -20.42 39.97 -3.86
C GLY A 74 -19.94 39.62 -5.28
N LEU A 75 -19.43 38.40 -5.50
CA LEU A 75 -19.06 37.93 -6.83
C LEU A 75 -20.31 37.61 -7.65
N LYS A 76 -20.45 38.23 -8.82
CA LYS A 76 -21.53 37.92 -9.78
C LYS A 76 -21.20 36.62 -10.51
N GLN A 77 -22.01 35.60 -10.30
CA GLN A 77 -21.91 34.36 -11.07
C GLN A 77 -22.60 34.46 -12.43
N TYR A 78 -22.05 33.74 -13.41
CA TYR A 78 -22.60 33.58 -14.74
C TYR A 78 -22.90 32.09 -14.97
N PRO A 79 -24.14 31.70 -15.30
CA PRO A 79 -24.49 30.29 -15.49
C PRO A 79 -23.82 29.74 -16.75
N LEU A 80 -23.11 28.62 -16.63
CA LEU A 80 -22.59 27.89 -17.79
C LEU A 80 -23.73 27.11 -18.48
N PRO A 81 -23.72 26.95 -19.82
CA PRO A 81 -24.89 26.46 -20.58
C PRO A 81 -25.36 25.01 -20.28
N SER A 82 -24.63 24.24 -19.48
CA SER A 82 -24.89 22.83 -19.18
C SER A 82 -26.02 22.58 -18.19
N ASP A 83 -26.32 23.53 -17.29
CA ASP A 83 -27.30 23.35 -16.19
C ASP A 83 -28.74 23.83 -16.56
N THR A 84 -29.02 24.02 -17.86
CA THR A 84 -30.20 24.73 -18.40
C THR A 84 -31.57 24.06 -18.22
N ASN A 85 -31.66 22.84 -17.66
CA ASN A 85 -32.90 22.05 -17.65
C ASN A 85 -33.67 22.03 -16.30
N LYS A 86 -33.28 22.86 -15.31
CA LYS A 86 -34.03 23.07 -14.05
C LYS A 86 -33.94 24.50 -13.49
N VAL A 87 -34.36 25.50 -14.27
CA VAL A 87 -34.64 26.86 -13.74
C VAL A 87 -36.09 27.22 -14.00
N ASN A 88 -36.95 27.06 -12.99
CA ASN A 88 -38.34 27.49 -13.06
C ASN A 88 -38.44 28.99 -12.77
N ILE A 89 -38.37 29.83 -13.80
CA ILE A 89 -38.44 31.28 -13.66
C ILE A 89 -39.89 31.70 -13.46
N THR A 90 -40.23 32.14 -12.24
CA THR A 90 -41.39 32.99 -11.99
C THR A 90 -40.89 34.40 -11.69
N ALA A 91 -41.27 35.38 -12.51
CA ALA A 91 -40.65 36.70 -12.51
C ALA A 91 -41.37 37.71 -11.60
N LYS A 92 -40.59 38.55 -10.88
CA LYS A 92 -40.91 39.97 -10.65
C LYS A 92 -39.71 40.76 -10.13
N GLU A 93 -39.53 41.95 -10.70
CA GLU A 93 -38.72 43.05 -10.15
C GLU A 93 -39.62 43.98 -9.28
N PRO A 94 -39.14 45.14 -8.76
CA PRO A 94 -38.07 45.27 -7.77
C PRO A 94 -38.49 46.17 -6.58
N ILE A 95 -37.99 45.94 -5.35
CA ILE A 95 -38.23 46.83 -4.20
C ILE A 95 -36.95 47.01 -3.37
N GLN A 96 -36.78 48.23 -2.81
CA GLN A 96 -35.61 48.67 -2.04
C GLN A 96 -35.73 48.44 -0.52
N ASN A 97 -34.59 48.59 0.16
CA ASN A 97 -34.40 48.92 1.58
C ASN A 97 -34.65 47.83 2.65
N ALA A 98 -33.94 48.01 3.76
CA ALA A 98 -33.82 47.11 4.92
C ALA A 98 -34.75 47.62 6.08
N PRO A 99 -34.72 47.08 7.34
CA PRO A 99 -33.84 46.07 7.93
C PRO A 99 -34.52 45.05 8.91
N VAL A 100 -33.70 44.36 9.73
CA VAL A 100 -33.98 43.81 11.10
C VAL A 100 -34.17 42.27 11.28
N LYS A 101 -33.14 41.68 11.90
CA LYS A 101 -33.05 40.59 12.92
C LYS A 101 -33.92 39.29 12.86
N VAL A 102 -33.19 38.17 12.77
CA VAL A 102 -33.09 37.04 13.74
C VAL A 102 -34.39 36.36 14.25
N SER A 103 -34.54 35.06 13.94
CA SER A 103 -34.51 33.95 14.93
C SER A 103 -34.39 32.56 14.26
N SER A 104 -33.70 31.63 14.95
CA SER A 104 -33.98 30.17 15.08
C SER A 104 -34.33 29.32 13.82
N GLU A 105 -33.71 28.17 13.50
CA GLU A 105 -32.84 27.23 14.25
C GLU A 105 -31.81 26.51 13.34
N LEU A 106 -30.81 25.85 13.93
CA LEU A 106 -29.97 24.83 13.25
C LEU A 106 -30.26 23.43 13.83
N PRO A 107 -30.44 22.40 12.98
CA PRO A 107 -30.25 21.01 13.39
C PRO A 107 -28.76 20.70 13.55
N SER A 108 -28.34 20.22 14.72
CA SER A 108 -26.96 19.79 14.97
C SER A 108 -26.69 18.40 14.39
N ASN A 109 -25.52 18.21 13.77
CA ASN A 109 -24.52 17.22 14.22
C ASN A 109 -23.26 17.21 13.33
N ALA A 110 -22.17 17.76 13.85
CA ALA A 110 -20.82 17.49 13.38
C ALA A 110 -19.98 17.05 14.60
N PRO A 111 -19.22 15.95 14.52
CA PRO A 111 -18.43 15.47 15.65
C PRO A 111 -17.25 16.42 15.90
N SER A 112 -17.12 16.92 17.12
CA SER A 112 -16.00 17.75 17.55
C SER A 112 -15.40 17.16 18.83
N ASN A 113 -14.08 17.03 18.88
CA ASN A 113 -13.34 17.13 20.15
C ASN A 113 -11.84 17.41 19.95
N SER A 114 -11.46 18.69 20.01
CA SER A 114 -10.15 19.14 20.48
C SER A 114 -10.13 20.67 20.58
N GLY A 115 -10.38 21.22 21.77
CA GLY A 115 -10.27 22.66 22.06
C GLY A 115 -9.11 22.96 23.01
N VAL A 116 -8.23 23.88 22.64
CA VAL A 116 -7.07 24.30 23.47
C VAL A 116 -6.90 25.82 23.42
N LYS A 117 -6.90 26.46 24.60
CA LYS A 117 -6.24 27.73 25.02
C LYS A 117 -6.71 28.03 26.47
N GLN A 118 -5.82 28.33 27.43
CA GLN A 118 -5.22 29.64 27.73
C GLN A 118 -6.29 30.71 28.08
N ASP A 119 -6.19 31.47 29.18
CA ASP A 119 -4.97 32.05 29.78
C ASP A 119 -4.82 32.00 31.33
N GLN A 120 -3.72 32.59 31.84
CA GLN A 120 -3.31 32.70 33.27
C GLN A 120 -3.70 34.08 33.89
N PRO A 121 -3.24 34.58 35.09
CA PRO A 121 -2.29 34.04 36.11
C PRO A 121 -2.59 34.31 37.62
N LYS A 122 -1.63 33.89 38.50
CA LYS A 122 -1.41 34.20 39.96
C LYS A 122 -2.16 33.25 40.95
N LYS A 123 -1.46 32.41 41.75
CA LYS A 123 -0.67 32.62 43.00
C LYS A 123 -1.56 32.57 44.28
N ASP A 124 -1.16 32.02 45.43
CA ASP A 124 0.17 31.67 46.00
C ASP A 124 0.17 30.39 46.90
N ALA A 125 1.39 29.93 47.25
CA ALA A 125 1.83 29.25 48.51
C ALA A 125 1.58 27.75 48.85
N ASN A 126 2.66 27.14 49.39
CA ASN A 126 2.80 26.01 50.35
C ASN A 126 2.45 24.56 49.94
N LEU A 127 3.40 23.59 49.95
CA LEU A 127 4.05 22.83 51.07
C LEU A 127 3.18 21.61 51.51
N GLU A 128 3.67 20.38 51.76
CA GLU A 128 5.02 19.83 52.08
C GLU A 128 5.26 18.41 51.47
N LYS A 129 6.50 17.98 51.13
CA LYS A 129 7.38 16.93 51.76
C LYS A 129 6.75 15.52 52.00
N LYS A 130 7.44 14.36 51.90
CA LYS A 130 8.85 13.92 52.07
C LYS A 130 9.17 12.69 51.16
N GLU A 131 10.37 12.43 50.64
CA GLU A 131 11.54 11.67 51.20
C GLU A 131 11.20 10.26 51.78
N ALA A 132 11.95 9.16 51.63
CA ALA A 132 13.15 8.75 50.85
C ALA A 132 13.23 7.17 50.90
N ALA A 133 14.30 6.37 50.66
CA ALA A 133 15.73 6.59 50.43
C ALA A 133 16.46 5.43 49.70
N VAL A 134 17.43 5.79 48.84
CA VAL A 134 18.80 5.24 48.65
C VAL A 134 19.18 3.85 49.19
N ALA A 135 19.73 2.99 48.31
CA ALA A 135 20.66 1.90 48.64
C ALA A 135 21.88 1.88 47.69
N LYS A 136 23.01 1.26 48.09
CA LYS A 136 24.32 1.36 47.39
C LYS A 136 24.81 0.02 46.80
N LYS A 137 25.62 0.17 45.73
CA LYS A 137 26.74 -0.69 45.26
C LYS A 137 26.86 -2.13 45.78
N GLU A 138 27.09 -3.05 44.85
CA GLU A 138 28.32 -3.86 44.91
C GLU A 138 28.87 -4.19 43.50
N LYS A 139 30.02 -4.87 43.38
CA LYS A 139 30.83 -4.96 42.13
C LYS A 139 31.26 -6.39 41.76
N GLY A 140 30.70 -6.92 40.67
CA GLY A 140 31.34 -7.90 39.79
C GLY A 140 31.46 -9.35 40.30
N PRO A 141 32.18 -10.24 39.59
CA PRO A 141 33.00 -10.00 38.39
C PRO A 141 32.34 -10.38 37.04
N LYS A 142 33.12 -10.28 35.96
CA LYS A 142 32.76 -10.63 34.57
C LYS A 142 32.77 -12.16 34.36
N SER A 143 31.98 -12.67 33.40
CA SER A 143 32.50 -13.19 32.10
C SER A 143 31.65 -14.26 31.39
N SER A 144 30.34 -14.07 31.19
CA SER A 144 29.55 -14.85 30.21
C SER A 144 29.84 -14.36 28.79
N LYS A 145 30.86 -14.95 28.17
CA LYS A 145 31.28 -14.79 26.77
C LYS A 145 30.08 -14.96 25.82
N PRO A 146 29.66 -13.92 25.05
CA PRO A 146 28.69 -14.12 23.98
C PRO A 146 29.23 -15.14 22.99
N GLU A 147 28.43 -16.14 22.63
CA GLU A 147 28.89 -17.22 21.79
C GLU A 147 29.26 -16.71 20.40
N LYS A 148 30.33 -17.33 19.87
CA LYS A 148 30.92 -16.95 18.60
C LYS A 148 30.00 -17.45 17.49
N GLN A 149 29.07 -16.59 17.04
CA GLN A 149 28.34 -16.82 15.79
C GLN A 149 29.35 -17.27 14.72
N PRO A 150 29.09 -18.35 13.98
CA PRO A 150 30.03 -18.87 13.00
C PRO A 150 30.39 -17.75 12.03
N ALA A 151 31.67 -17.67 11.66
CA ALA A 151 32.12 -16.65 10.74
C ALA A 151 31.34 -16.81 9.44
N SER A 152 30.50 -15.82 9.09
CA SER A 152 29.91 -15.75 7.76
C SER A 152 31.09 -15.74 6.79
N GLU A 153 31.19 -16.78 5.97
CA GLU A 153 32.19 -16.88 4.90
C GLU A 153 32.19 -15.60 4.08
N GLU A 154 33.33 -15.28 3.47
CA GLU A 154 33.49 -14.09 2.63
C GLU A 154 32.86 -14.32 1.25
N LYS A 155 31.57 -14.67 1.25
CA LYS A 155 30.69 -14.62 0.08
C LYS A 155 30.76 -13.21 -0.50
N ASP A 156 31.15 -13.10 -1.76
CA ASP A 156 31.27 -11.84 -2.49
C ASP A 156 30.05 -10.93 -2.30
N VAL A 157 30.31 -9.62 -2.22
CA VAL A 157 29.27 -8.61 -1.97
C VAL A 157 28.55 -8.29 -3.28
N ASN A 158 27.70 -9.25 -3.69
CA ASN A 158 26.92 -9.25 -4.92
C ASN A 158 25.40 -9.22 -4.64
N VAL A 159 24.62 -8.92 -5.69
CA VAL A 159 23.15 -8.81 -5.63
C VAL A 159 22.44 -10.07 -5.10
N SER A 160 23.04 -11.25 -5.24
CA SER A 160 22.48 -12.53 -4.77
C SER A 160 22.17 -12.58 -3.27
N ARG A 161 22.88 -11.76 -2.47
CA ARG A 161 22.69 -11.62 -1.01
C ARG A 161 21.43 -10.81 -0.65
N LEU A 162 20.88 -10.04 -1.59
CA LEU A 162 19.67 -9.23 -1.38
C LEU A 162 18.42 -10.08 -1.59
N ASP A 163 17.46 -9.98 -0.68
CA ASP A 163 16.14 -10.62 -0.81
C ASP A 163 15.19 -9.68 -1.55
N LEU A 164 15.37 -9.60 -2.88
CA LEU A 164 14.51 -8.85 -3.76
C LEU A 164 13.30 -9.70 -4.17
N ARG A 165 12.08 -9.23 -3.83
CA ARG A 165 10.83 -9.91 -4.17
C ARG A 165 9.84 -8.97 -4.84
N ILE A 166 8.84 -9.54 -5.49
CA ILE A 166 7.65 -8.83 -5.94
C ILE A 166 6.72 -8.60 -4.76
N GLY A 167 6.35 -7.34 -4.56
CA GLY A 167 5.32 -6.93 -3.62
C GLY A 167 4.09 -6.38 -4.35
N ARG A 168 2.92 -6.47 -3.71
CA ARG A 168 1.71 -5.75 -4.11
C ARG A 168 1.30 -4.80 -3.00
N ILE A 169 1.22 -3.51 -3.30
CA ILE A 169 0.69 -2.51 -2.37
C ILE A 169 -0.82 -2.74 -2.24
N LEU A 170 -1.27 -3.26 -1.10
CA LEU A 170 -2.70 -3.46 -0.83
C LEU A 170 -3.39 -2.14 -0.49
N ASN A 171 -2.67 -1.26 0.18
CA ASN A 171 -3.18 -0.02 0.77
C ASN A 171 -2.01 0.97 0.89
N ALA A 172 -2.17 2.18 0.37
CA ALA A 172 -1.23 3.28 0.62
C ALA A 172 -1.98 4.46 1.27
N LYS A 173 -1.34 5.12 2.24
CA LYS A 173 -1.85 6.27 2.99
C LYS A 173 -0.73 7.30 3.17
N LYS A 174 -1.03 8.60 3.30
CA LYS A 174 -0.02 9.59 3.72
C LYS A 174 0.35 9.35 5.19
N HIS A 175 1.63 9.49 5.53
CA HIS A 175 2.10 9.36 6.91
C HIS A 175 1.55 10.52 7.76
N PRO A 176 0.97 10.27 8.95
CA PRO A 176 0.35 11.33 9.77
C PRO A 176 1.34 12.45 10.12
N ASP A 177 2.53 12.10 10.61
CA ASP A 177 3.56 13.06 11.04
C ASP A 177 4.57 13.46 9.93
N ALA A 178 4.28 13.18 8.65
CA ALA A 178 5.23 13.45 7.57
C ALA A 178 4.61 13.59 6.18
N GLU A 179 4.45 14.82 5.70
CA GLU A 179 3.88 15.16 4.39
C GLU A 179 4.61 14.53 3.18
N SER A 180 5.89 14.19 3.33
CA SER A 180 6.73 13.62 2.27
C SER A 180 6.76 12.09 2.24
N LEU A 181 6.08 11.41 3.17
CA LEU A 181 6.12 9.96 3.31
C LEU A 181 4.74 9.32 3.07
N TYR A 182 4.71 8.19 2.37
CA TYR A 182 3.59 7.26 2.40
C TYR A 182 3.86 6.16 3.42
N VAL A 183 2.77 5.58 3.95
CA VAL A 183 2.76 4.31 4.68
C VAL A 183 1.97 3.32 3.84
N GLU A 184 2.60 2.20 3.53
CA GLU A 184 2.13 1.18 2.59
C GLU A 184 2.02 -0.17 3.30
N GLU A 185 0.88 -0.84 3.12
CA GLU A 185 0.66 -2.24 3.50
C GLU A 185 0.96 -3.10 2.27
N ILE A 186 2.13 -3.75 2.22
CA ILE A 186 2.62 -4.49 1.04
C ILE A 186 2.56 -6.00 1.29
N ASP A 187 1.75 -6.69 0.50
CA ASP A 187 1.78 -8.16 0.38
C ASP A 187 3.06 -8.59 -0.36
N VAL A 188 3.84 -9.47 0.26
CA VAL A 188 5.11 -10.01 -0.27
C VAL A 188 5.13 -11.54 -0.30
N GLY A 189 3.95 -12.18 -0.36
CA GLY A 189 3.81 -13.64 -0.32
C GLY A 189 4.11 -14.26 1.05
N GLU A 190 3.90 -13.49 2.13
CA GLU A 190 4.08 -13.91 3.53
C GLU A 190 2.72 -13.85 4.26
N ASP A 191 2.56 -14.56 5.39
CA ASP A 191 1.30 -14.67 6.15
C ASP A 191 0.66 -13.33 6.56
N LYS A 192 1.45 -12.24 6.53
CA LYS A 192 1.04 -10.87 6.86
C LYS A 192 1.67 -9.89 5.87
N PRO A 193 0.91 -8.90 5.37
CA PRO A 193 1.49 -7.77 4.66
C PRO A 193 2.48 -7.03 5.56
N ARG A 194 3.61 -6.60 4.98
CA ARG A 194 4.63 -5.81 5.66
C ARG A 194 4.26 -4.33 5.65
N THR A 195 4.64 -3.63 6.71
CA THR A 195 4.55 -2.16 6.76
C THR A 195 5.77 -1.56 6.09
N VAL A 196 5.57 -0.68 5.11
CA VAL A 196 6.65 0.01 4.38
C VAL A 196 6.42 1.52 4.41
N VAL A 197 7.49 2.29 4.53
CA VAL A 197 7.44 3.77 4.56
C VAL A 197 8.27 4.33 3.40
N SER A 198 7.60 4.84 2.36
CA SER A 198 8.25 5.31 1.13
C SER A 198 8.33 6.84 1.05
N GLY A 199 9.35 7.36 0.37
CA GLY A 199 9.55 8.80 0.14
C GLY A 199 8.80 9.39 -1.06
N LEU A 200 7.75 8.72 -1.54
CA LEU A 200 7.27 8.88 -2.92
C LEU A 200 6.18 9.96 -3.13
N VAL A 201 5.72 10.64 -2.06
CA VAL A 201 4.58 11.60 -2.13
C VAL A 201 4.78 12.75 -3.11
N LYS A 202 6.03 13.12 -3.41
CA LYS A 202 6.36 14.18 -4.37
C LYS A 202 6.46 13.70 -5.83
N PHE A 203 6.48 12.40 -6.06
CA PHE A 203 6.81 11.79 -7.35
C PHE A 203 5.69 10.91 -7.93
N VAL A 204 4.91 10.25 -7.08
CA VAL A 204 3.84 9.33 -7.49
C VAL A 204 2.55 9.71 -6.75
N PRO A 205 1.41 9.91 -7.44
CA PRO A 205 0.15 10.23 -6.80
C PRO A 205 -0.41 9.02 -6.02
N LEU A 206 -1.17 9.29 -4.97
CA LEU A 206 -1.69 8.26 -4.07
C LEU A 206 -2.58 7.21 -4.77
N GLU A 207 -3.21 7.60 -5.88
CA GLU A 207 -4.06 6.72 -6.71
C GLU A 207 -3.24 5.68 -7.46
N GLU A 208 -2.08 6.07 -8.01
CA GLU A 208 -1.13 5.16 -8.67
C GLU A 208 -0.45 4.18 -7.69
N MET A 209 -0.46 4.46 -6.39
CA MET A 209 0.11 3.57 -5.39
C MET A 209 -0.81 2.39 -5.06
N GLN A 210 -2.14 2.54 -5.19
CA GLN A 210 -3.09 1.51 -4.77
C GLN A 210 -3.04 0.30 -5.73
N ASN A 211 -2.95 -0.91 -5.17
CA ASN A 211 -2.90 -2.18 -5.92
C ASN A 211 -1.72 -2.33 -6.90
N ARG A 212 -0.72 -1.44 -6.85
CA ARG A 212 0.47 -1.49 -7.72
C ARG A 212 1.37 -2.66 -7.35
N LEU A 213 1.85 -3.36 -8.37
CA LEU A 213 2.94 -4.33 -8.26
C LEU A 213 4.28 -3.58 -8.29
N VAL A 214 5.17 -3.94 -7.38
CA VAL A 214 6.45 -3.26 -7.11
C VAL A 214 7.54 -4.28 -6.82
N VAL A 215 8.81 -3.88 -6.93
CA VAL A 215 9.93 -4.67 -6.39
C VAL A 215 10.29 -4.13 -5.01
N VAL A 216 10.48 -5.02 -4.04
CA VAL A 216 10.82 -4.70 -2.64
C VAL A 216 12.04 -5.48 -2.17
N LEU A 217 12.83 -4.86 -1.31
CA LEU A 217 13.96 -5.46 -0.60
C LEU A 217 13.56 -5.86 0.82
N CYS A 218 13.46 -7.16 1.06
CA CYS A 218 12.83 -7.76 2.24
C CYS A 218 13.79 -8.15 3.38
N ASN A 219 15.11 -8.19 3.15
CA ASN A 219 16.09 -8.61 4.17
C ASN A 219 16.92 -7.45 4.78
N LEU A 220 16.49 -6.20 4.62
CA LEU A 220 17.02 -5.07 5.40
C LEU A 220 16.59 -5.17 6.86
N LYS A 221 17.39 -4.57 7.77
CA LYS A 221 16.99 -4.42 9.17
C LYS A 221 15.82 -3.40 9.26
N PRO A 222 14.68 -3.75 9.88
CA PRO A 222 13.56 -2.83 10.01
C PRO A 222 13.95 -1.52 10.70
N ALA A 223 13.52 -0.41 10.11
CA ALA A 223 13.94 0.94 10.49
C ALA A 223 12.73 1.81 10.89
N LYS A 224 12.86 2.59 11.97
CA LYS A 224 11.79 3.49 12.41
C LYS A 224 11.89 4.84 11.71
N MET A 225 10.84 5.19 10.96
CA MET A 225 10.69 6.46 10.26
C MET A 225 9.48 7.18 10.85
N ARG A 226 9.73 8.31 11.53
CA ARG A 226 8.69 9.20 12.12
C ARG A 226 7.68 8.54 13.08
N GLY A 227 7.95 7.33 13.54
CA GLY A 227 7.14 6.57 14.51
C GLY A 227 6.74 5.19 13.98
N VAL A 228 6.44 5.11 12.68
CA VAL A 228 6.16 3.88 11.95
C VAL A 228 7.45 3.09 11.73
N THR A 229 7.37 1.75 11.67
CA THR A 229 8.51 0.88 11.34
C THR A 229 8.37 0.40 9.90
N SER A 230 9.39 0.64 9.06
CA SER A 230 9.48 0.08 7.70
C SER A 230 10.20 -1.26 7.77
N GLU A 231 9.56 -2.32 7.27
CA GLU A 231 9.99 -3.73 7.33
C GLU A 231 10.52 -4.24 5.98
N ALA A 232 10.46 -3.41 4.95
CA ALA A 232 11.08 -3.55 3.64
C ALA A 232 11.35 -2.16 3.05
N MET A 233 11.86 -2.11 1.82
CA MET A 233 12.08 -0.88 1.04
C MET A 233 11.63 -1.10 -0.42
N VAL A 234 10.91 -0.15 -1.02
CA VAL A 234 10.48 -0.21 -2.43
C VAL A 234 11.62 0.25 -3.34
N MET A 235 12.01 -0.60 -4.30
CA MET A 235 13.10 -0.31 -5.24
C MET A 235 12.64 0.64 -6.35
N CYS A 236 13.37 1.74 -6.52
CA CYS A 236 13.04 2.81 -7.45
C CYS A 236 14.23 3.21 -8.33
N ALA A 237 13.98 3.50 -9.60
CA ALA A 237 14.91 4.20 -10.48
C ALA A 237 14.92 5.69 -10.10
N SER A 238 16.10 6.29 -9.91
CA SER A 238 16.24 7.65 -9.34
C SER A 238 17.23 8.55 -10.08
N THR A 239 16.82 9.77 -10.36
CA THR A 239 17.67 10.93 -10.72
C THR A 239 17.53 12.02 -9.64
N PRO A 240 18.27 13.14 -9.69
CA PRO A 240 18.05 14.27 -8.78
C PRO A 240 16.63 14.85 -8.88
N ASP A 241 16.01 14.78 -10.05
CA ASP A 241 14.76 15.49 -10.37
C ASP A 241 13.52 14.58 -10.43
N LYS A 242 13.69 13.27 -10.70
CA LYS A 242 12.60 12.31 -10.90
C LYS A 242 12.90 10.96 -10.23
N VAL A 243 11.87 10.35 -9.66
CA VAL A 243 11.90 8.98 -9.13
C VAL A 243 10.76 8.17 -9.77
N GLU A 244 11.07 6.94 -10.20
CA GLU A 244 10.10 5.98 -10.75
C GLU A 244 10.19 4.65 -10.01
N ILE A 245 9.04 4.07 -9.65
CA ILE A 245 8.99 2.75 -9.03
C ILE A 245 9.30 1.68 -10.08
N LEU A 246 10.16 0.72 -9.74
CA LEU A 246 10.43 -0.42 -10.62
C LEU A 246 9.18 -1.30 -10.80
N THR A 247 8.78 -1.44 -12.05
CA THR A 247 7.60 -2.17 -12.50
C THR A 247 8.01 -3.59 -12.90
N PRO A 248 7.47 -4.64 -12.26
CA PRO A 248 7.73 -6.03 -12.64
C PRO A 248 6.91 -6.44 -13.88
N PRO A 249 7.26 -7.56 -14.54
CA PRO A 249 6.51 -8.05 -15.71
C PRO A 249 5.10 -8.53 -15.32
N SER A 250 4.17 -8.54 -16.27
CA SER A 250 2.73 -8.72 -16.01
C SER A 250 2.30 -10.06 -15.40
N ASN A 251 3.15 -11.10 -15.47
CA ASN A 251 2.80 -12.48 -15.12
C ASN A 251 3.32 -12.91 -13.72
N VAL A 252 3.46 -11.94 -12.80
CA VAL A 252 4.01 -12.16 -11.45
C VAL A 252 2.94 -12.25 -10.37
N VAL A 253 3.32 -12.86 -9.24
CA VAL A 253 2.55 -12.91 -8.00
C VAL A 253 3.36 -12.31 -6.84
N PRO A 254 2.72 -11.79 -5.78
CA PRO A 254 3.42 -11.42 -4.55
C PRO A 254 4.29 -12.57 -4.02
N GLY A 255 5.51 -12.24 -3.62
CA GLY A 255 6.51 -13.22 -3.14
C GLY A 255 7.40 -13.83 -4.23
N ASP A 256 7.12 -13.62 -5.52
CA ASP A 256 8.05 -13.99 -6.60
C ASP A 256 9.44 -13.37 -6.36
N ARG A 257 10.50 -14.18 -6.39
CA ARG A 257 11.88 -13.68 -6.20
C ARG A 257 12.42 -13.06 -7.48
N VAL A 258 13.02 -11.88 -7.36
CA VAL A 258 13.84 -11.27 -8.42
C VAL A 258 15.26 -11.81 -8.30
N VAL A 259 15.79 -12.32 -9.41
CA VAL A 259 17.10 -12.96 -9.50
C VAL A 259 17.93 -12.38 -10.65
N CYS A 260 19.21 -12.70 -10.66
CA CYS A 260 20.16 -12.28 -11.68
C CYS A 260 21.03 -13.50 -12.05
N ASP A 261 20.95 -13.99 -13.29
CA ASP A 261 21.53 -15.29 -13.69
C ASP A 261 23.05 -15.36 -13.49
N GLU A 262 23.74 -14.24 -13.73
CA GLU A 262 25.20 -14.12 -13.59
C GLU A 262 25.66 -14.13 -12.12
N TYR A 263 24.73 -13.97 -11.17
CA TYR A 263 25.00 -13.94 -9.73
C TYR A 263 24.07 -14.93 -9.01
N PRO A 264 24.27 -16.26 -9.18
CA PRO A 264 23.50 -17.26 -8.46
C PRO A 264 23.76 -17.19 -6.95
N GLY A 265 22.72 -17.45 -6.14
CA GLY A 265 22.86 -17.57 -4.70
C GLY A 265 21.56 -17.36 -3.91
N GLU A 266 21.62 -17.72 -2.63
CA GLU A 266 20.57 -17.50 -1.65
C GLU A 266 20.79 -16.16 -0.90
N PRO A 267 19.71 -15.45 -0.52
CA PRO A 267 19.83 -14.16 0.15
C PRO A 267 20.18 -14.36 1.63
N ASP A 268 20.84 -13.36 2.25
CA ASP A 268 21.05 -13.38 3.70
C ASP A 268 19.70 -13.25 4.42
N THR A 269 19.39 -14.05 5.44
CA THR A 269 18.12 -13.95 6.19
C THR A 269 17.87 -12.56 6.79
N LEU A 270 18.94 -11.86 7.15
CA LEU A 270 18.93 -10.45 7.53
C LEU A 270 20.29 -9.82 7.24
N LEU A 271 20.33 -8.75 6.46
CA LEU A 271 21.57 -8.07 6.08
C LEU A 271 22.23 -7.43 7.31
N PRO A 272 23.47 -7.82 7.69
CA PRO A 272 24.17 -7.24 8.83
C PRO A 272 24.53 -5.76 8.58
N PRO A 273 23.94 -4.78 9.31
CA PRO A 273 24.09 -3.35 8.98
C PRO A 273 25.54 -2.84 9.06
N LYS A 274 26.38 -3.52 9.87
CA LYS A 274 27.82 -3.21 9.98
C LYS A 274 28.60 -3.47 8.68
N LYS A 275 28.13 -4.36 7.80
CA LYS A 275 28.78 -4.70 6.53
C LYS A 275 28.35 -3.80 5.37
N LYS A 276 27.27 -3.02 5.51
CA LYS A 276 26.77 -2.11 4.46
C LYS A 276 26.65 -2.75 3.07
N ILE A 277 26.08 -3.95 3.02
CA ILE A 277 26.01 -4.78 1.80
C ILE A 277 25.20 -4.08 0.71
N PHE A 278 24.07 -3.49 1.07
CA PHE A 278 23.24 -2.75 0.12
C PHE A 278 23.97 -1.53 -0.43
N GLU A 279 24.67 -0.76 0.41
CA GLU A 279 25.41 0.43 -0.02
C GLU A 279 26.66 0.12 -0.87
N GLN A 280 27.16 -1.12 -0.84
CA GLN A 280 28.18 -1.63 -1.76
C GLN A 280 27.60 -2.14 -3.09
N VAL A 281 26.36 -2.65 -3.08
CA VAL A 281 25.67 -3.20 -4.27
C VAL A 281 24.92 -2.10 -5.06
N ALA A 282 24.38 -1.09 -4.38
CA ALA A 282 23.60 0.00 -4.97
C ALA A 282 24.34 0.92 -5.99
N PRO A 283 25.68 1.13 -5.92
CA PRO A 283 26.42 1.81 -6.99
C PRO A 283 26.41 1.08 -8.33
N ASP A 284 26.16 -0.24 -8.32
CA ASP A 284 26.13 -1.11 -9.49
C ASP A 284 24.72 -1.49 -9.95
N LEU A 285 23.68 -1.17 -9.15
CA LEU A 285 22.27 -1.31 -9.53
C LEU A 285 21.82 -0.12 -10.39
N LYS A 286 21.55 -0.36 -11.67
CA LYS A 286 21.32 0.67 -12.69
C LYS A 286 20.22 0.23 -13.66
N THR A 287 19.47 1.15 -14.26
CA THR A 287 18.67 0.82 -15.45
C THR A 287 19.55 0.82 -16.72
N ASP A 288 19.19 0.04 -17.74
CA ASP A 288 19.86 0.05 -19.05
C ASP A 288 19.23 1.07 -20.02
N GLY A 289 19.70 1.08 -21.28
CA GLY A 289 19.14 1.90 -22.35
C GLY A 289 17.71 1.50 -22.80
N ASN A 290 17.19 0.36 -22.35
CA ASN A 290 15.87 -0.20 -22.68
C ASN A 290 14.90 -0.16 -21.48
N CYS A 291 15.21 0.65 -20.46
CA CYS A 291 14.52 0.74 -19.17
C CYS A 291 14.56 -0.55 -18.31
N ASN A 292 15.31 -1.60 -18.67
CA ASN A 292 15.44 -2.80 -17.84
C ASN A 292 16.28 -2.49 -16.59
N ALA A 293 15.92 -3.07 -15.44
CA ALA A 293 16.75 -3.01 -14.24
C ALA A 293 17.93 -4.00 -14.35
N THR A 294 19.13 -3.58 -13.96
CA THR A 294 20.37 -4.36 -14.08
C THR A 294 21.27 -4.25 -12.84
N TYR A 295 22.16 -5.22 -12.68
CA TYR A 295 23.28 -5.21 -11.74
C TYR A 295 24.56 -5.54 -12.49
N LYS A 296 25.56 -4.65 -12.49
CA LYS A 296 26.83 -4.85 -13.25
C LYS A 296 26.59 -5.27 -14.71
N SER A 297 25.61 -4.65 -15.38
CA SER A 297 25.10 -4.97 -16.73
C SER A 297 24.25 -6.24 -16.87
N ALA A 298 24.25 -7.14 -15.89
CA ALA A 298 23.40 -8.32 -15.87
C ALA A 298 21.93 -7.97 -15.57
N LEU A 299 20.98 -8.57 -16.29
CA LEU A 299 19.55 -8.26 -16.17
C LEU A 299 18.95 -8.76 -14.84
N LEU A 300 18.10 -7.94 -14.21
CA LEU A 300 17.25 -8.35 -13.09
C LEU A 300 15.90 -8.85 -13.63
N LYS A 301 15.58 -10.12 -13.36
CA LYS A 301 14.36 -10.78 -13.83
C LYS A 301 13.67 -11.56 -12.72
N VAL A 302 12.36 -11.74 -12.85
CA VAL A 302 11.64 -12.78 -12.10
C VAL A 302 11.80 -14.09 -12.86
N ALA A 303 12.06 -15.18 -12.13
CA ALA A 303 12.18 -16.53 -12.69
C ALA A 303 10.99 -16.85 -13.60
N ASP A 304 11.30 -17.28 -14.83
CA ASP A 304 10.37 -17.70 -15.89
C ASP A 304 9.27 -16.69 -16.30
N LYS A 305 9.33 -15.45 -15.80
CA LYS A 305 8.26 -14.43 -15.93
C LYS A 305 8.71 -13.13 -16.59
N GLY A 306 10.02 -12.83 -16.61
CA GLY A 306 10.61 -11.74 -17.39
C GLY A 306 11.36 -10.68 -16.58
N VAL A 307 11.89 -9.67 -17.28
CA VAL A 307 12.70 -8.59 -16.71
C VAL A 307 11.89 -7.51 -16.00
N VAL A 308 12.46 -6.96 -14.93
CA VAL A 308 11.96 -5.76 -14.22
C VAL A 308 12.34 -4.50 -14.99
N LYS A 309 11.48 -3.47 -15.02
CA LYS A 309 11.74 -2.22 -15.77
C LYS A 309 11.38 -0.94 -15.01
N SER A 310 12.02 0.19 -15.34
CA SER A 310 11.52 1.54 -15.09
C SER A 310 10.46 1.94 -16.12
N THR A 311 9.81 3.10 -15.96
CA THR A 311 8.77 3.57 -16.89
C THR A 311 9.36 4.40 -18.03
N THR A 312 10.26 5.34 -17.71
CA THR A 312 10.99 6.15 -18.70
C THR A 312 12.47 6.37 -18.37
N LEU A 313 12.93 6.04 -17.16
CA LEU A 313 14.29 6.37 -16.71
C LEU A 313 15.32 5.30 -17.14
N THR A 314 16.12 5.62 -18.18
CA THR A 314 17.25 4.80 -18.68
C THR A 314 18.59 5.25 -18.12
N ASN A 315 19.53 4.31 -17.94
CA ASN A 315 20.90 4.57 -17.44
C ASN A 315 20.96 5.29 -16.07
N VAL A 316 19.94 5.16 -15.22
CA VAL A 316 19.88 5.83 -13.90
C VAL A 316 20.18 4.87 -12.76
N GLN A 317 20.52 5.40 -11.58
CA GLN A 317 20.79 4.58 -10.41
C GLN A 317 19.49 4.08 -9.74
N ILE A 318 19.45 2.79 -9.43
CA ILE A 318 18.38 2.16 -8.66
C ILE A 318 18.71 2.25 -7.16
N LYS A 319 17.71 2.60 -6.34
CA LYS A 319 17.81 2.77 -4.89
C LYS A 319 16.60 2.19 -4.18
#